data_AF-A0A561W4J5-F1
#
_entry.id   AF-A0A561W4J5-F1
#
_cell.length_a   1.000
_cell.length_b   1.000
_cell.length_c   1.000
_cell.angle_alpha   90.00
_cell.angle_beta   90.00
_cell.angle_gamma   90.00
#
_symmetry.space_group_name_H-M   'P 1'
#
loop_
_entity.id
_entity.type
_entity.pdbx_description
1 polymer ?
#
loop_
_entity_poly.entity_id
_entity_poly.type
_entity_poly.pdbx_seq_one_letter_code
_entity_poly.pdbx_strand_id
1 'polypeptide(L)'
;MLPADEAAFGDALAPAIADLGQWETHDQRARTIRLHDSLPAALHHDRTQAFLRLLGRDGGTVGPLIQYLHTSVVTTDEAVLTATGGRYRATAERPEAMSPGRLAFKWFPGDEADCVQRDFVVLVDAAWKALQAVTSPHVETVEGRHLRRYRVGSAAKAWVLDRPDLLLHDHALRLRIRPVRRVPDVVSAD
;
A
#
# COMPACT_ATOMS: atom_id res chain seq x y z
N MET A 1 5.19 -1.69 -6.69
CA MET A 1 6.35 -2.09 -5.86
C MET A 1 6.70 -3.52 -6.25
N LEU A 2 7.97 -3.90 -6.19
CA LEU A 2 8.41 -5.30 -6.24
C LEU A 2 8.62 -5.84 -4.82
N PRO A 3 8.76 -7.16 -4.58
CA PRO A 3 8.92 -7.71 -3.23
C PRO A 3 10.00 -7.04 -2.37
N ALA A 4 11.12 -6.61 -2.98
CA ALA A 4 12.16 -5.86 -2.28
C ALA A 4 11.70 -4.46 -1.82
N ASP A 5 10.85 -3.79 -2.60
CA ASP A 5 10.24 -2.51 -2.20
C ASP A 5 9.20 -2.71 -1.09
N GLU A 6 8.47 -3.84 -1.11
CA GLU A 6 7.50 -4.19 -0.07
C GLU A 6 8.16 -4.48 1.27
N ALA A 7 9.28 -5.21 1.25
CA ALA A 7 10.12 -5.42 2.42
C ALA A 7 10.66 -4.09 2.95
N ALA A 8 11.23 -3.24 2.07
CA ALA A 8 11.73 -1.92 2.48
C ALA A 8 10.62 -1.05 3.09
N PHE A 9 9.41 -1.09 2.55
CA PHE A 9 8.25 -0.41 3.13
C PHE A 9 7.89 -0.96 4.52
N GLY A 10 7.85 -2.28 4.67
CA GLY A 10 7.62 -2.95 5.95
C GLY A 10 8.65 -2.55 6.99
N ASP A 11 9.94 -2.57 6.64
CA ASP A 11 11.05 -2.21 7.53
C ASP A 11 11.01 -0.73 7.93
N ALA A 12 10.68 0.16 6.99
CA ALA A 12 10.55 1.60 7.26
C ALA A 12 9.36 1.90 8.18
N LEU A 13 8.31 1.09 8.12
CA LEU A 13 7.11 1.28 8.92
C LEU A 13 7.21 0.65 10.32
N ALA A 14 7.88 -0.51 10.43
CA ALA A 14 7.90 -1.34 11.63
C ALA A 14 8.18 -0.57 12.94
N PRO A 15 9.18 0.34 13.02
CA PRO A 15 9.46 1.09 14.25
C PRO A 15 8.31 2.00 14.67
N ALA A 16 7.56 2.56 13.70
CA ALA A 16 6.46 3.48 13.97
C ALA A 16 5.16 2.77 14.39
N ILE A 17 5.07 1.45 14.17
CA ILE A 17 3.86 0.67 14.44
C ILE A 17 4.02 -0.40 15.52
N ALA A 18 5.23 -0.59 16.08
CA ALA A 18 5.56 -1.71 16.96
C ALA A 18 4.52 -2.01 18.07
N ASP A 19 4.00 -0.96 18.72
CA ASP A 19 2.98 -1.09 19.77
C ASP A 19 1.59 -0.56 19.33
N LEU A 20 1.49 -0.10 18.08
CA LEU A 20 0.32 0.59 17.55
C LEU A 20 -0.48 -0.28 16.60
N GLY A 21 0.16 -1.16 15.82
CA GLY A 21 -0.51 -1.92 14.80
C GLY A 21 0.25 -3.16 14.33
N GLN A 22 -0.49 -4.07 13.69
CA GLN A 22 0.05 -5.32 13.18
C GLN A 22 -0.53 -5.62 11.79
N TRP A 23 0.24 -6.34 10.98
CA TRP A 23 -0.23 -6.82 9.69
C TRP A 23 -1.16 -8.01 9.88
N GLU A 24 -2.21 -8.10 9.08
CA GLU A 24 -3.14 -9.21 9.09
C GLU A 24 -3.52 -9.62 7.67
N THR A 25 -3.89 -10.89 7.52
CA THR A 25 -4.51 -11.45 6.32
C THR A 25 -5.80 -12.13 6.71
N HIS A 26 -6.79 -12.14 5.82
CA HIS A 26 -8.07 -12.78 6.06
C HIS A 26 -8.17 -14.06 5.23
N ASP A 27 -8.31 -15.21 5.89
CA ASP A 27 -8.66 -16.45 5.20
C ASP A 27 -10.19 -16.53 5.10
N GLN A 28 -10.71 -16.24 3.90
CA GLN A 28 -12.15 -16.29 3.63
C GLN A 28 -12.75 -17.69 3.75
N ARG A 29 -11.98 -18.75 3.45
CA ARG A 29 -12.47 -20.13 3.52
C ARG A 29 -12.60 -20.59 4.96
N ALA A 30 -11.59 -20.28 5.79
CA ALA A 30 -11.59 -20.62 7.19
C ALA A 30 -12.34 -19.61 8.07
N ARG A 31 -12.71 -18.43 7.52
CA ARG A 31 -13.24 -17.28 8.28
C ARG A 31 -12.33 -16.88 9.45
N THR A 32 -11.02 -16.94 9.24
CA THR A 32 -10.03 -16.63 10.28
C THR A 32 -9.20 -15.41 9.89
N ILE A 33 -8.81 -14.64 10.91
CA ILE A 33 -7.83 -13.56 10.79
C ILE A 33 -6.50 -14.13 11.27
N ARG A 34 -5.44 -13.88 10.50
CA ARG A 34 -4.08 -14.25 10.89
C ARG A 34 -3.22 -12.99 10.94
N LEU A 35 -2.56 -12.80 12.09
CA LEU A 35 -1.65 -11.70 12.34
C LEU A 35 -0.21 -12.06 11.90
N HIS A 36 0.54 -11.05 11.49
CA HIS A 36 1.90 -11.15 10.96
C HIS A 36 2.75 -9.98 11.45
N ASP A 37 4.02 -10.26 11.69
CA ASP A 37 4.96 -9.24 12.19
C ASP A 37 5.50 -8.34 11.08
N SER A 38 5.28 -8.71 9.82
CA SER A 38 5.78 -7.96 8.67
C SER A 38 4.87 -8.09 7.44
N LEU A 39 4.95 -7.08 6.56
CA LEU A 39 4.23 -7.10 5.29
C LEU A 39 4.68 -8.27 4.39
N PRO A 40 5.97 -8.60 4.24
CA PRO A 40 6.39 -9.78 3.47
C PRO A 40 5.81 -11.10 4.01
N ALA A 41 5.72 -11.27 5.33
CA ALA A 41 5.09 -12.45 5.92
C ALA A 41 3.59 -12.54 5.59
N ALA A 42 2.89 -11.40 5.70
CA ALA A 42 1.50 -11.31 5.30
C ALA A 42 1.30 -11.64 3.82
N LEU A 43 2.12 -11.07 2.92
CA LEU A 43 2.03 -11.31 1.48
C LEU A 43 2.47 -12.72 1.05
N HIS A 44 3.32 -13.37 1.84
CA HIS A 44 3.62 -14.79 1.64
C HIS A 44 2.40 -15.67 1.90
N HIS A 45 1.60 -15.32 2.93
CA HIS A 45 0.40 -16.03 3.30
C HIS A 45 -0.79 -15.72 2.36
N ASP A 46 -1.02 -14.44 2.05
CA ASP A 46 -2.00 -13.99 1.05
C ASP A 46 -1.31 -13.10 0.01
N ARG A 47 -1.08 -13.66 -1.18
CA ARG A 47 -0.40 -12.97 -2.30
C ARG A 47 -1.25 -11.86 -2.94
N THR A 48 -2.47 -11.65 -2.47
CA THR A 48 -3.40 -10.65 -3.01
C THR A 48 -3.32 -9.37 -2.22
N GLN A 49 -3.42 -9.47 -0.90
CA GLN A 49 -3.63 -8.34 -0.01
C GLN A 49 -3.17 -8.61 1.41
N ALA A 50 -2.84 -7.53 2.12
CA ALA A 50 -2.61 -7.50 3.55
C ALA A 50 -3.29 -6.27 4.14
N PHE A 51 -3.59 -6.30 5.44
CA PHE A 51 -4.18 -5.18 6.15
C PHE A 51 -3.31 -4.79 7.33
N LEU A 52 -3.09 -3.51 7.54
CA LEU A 52 -2.45 -2.99 8.74
C LEU A 52 -3.54 -2.51 9.69
N ARG A 53 -3.60 -3.15 10.86
CA ARG A 53 -4.66 -2.99 11.84
C ARG A 53 -4.11 -2.37 13.12
N LEU A 54 -4.89 -1.52 13.79
CA LEU A 54 -4.53 -1.04 15.13
C LEU A 54 -4.64 -2.15 16.19
N LEU A 55 -3.73 -2.13 17.14
CA LEU A 55 -3.79 -2.96 18.34
C LEU A 55 -4.54 -2.24 19.47
N GLY A 56 -5.39 -2.98 20.17
CA GLY A 56 -6.06 -2.58 21.39
C GLY A 56 -5.13 -2.76 22.58
N ARG A 57 -5.50 -2.15 23.71
CA ARG A 57 -4.70 -2.22 24.96
C ARG A 57 -4.58 -3.62 25.54
N ASP A 58 -5.50 -4.51 25.17
CA ASP A 58 -5.53 -5.93 25.53
C ASP A 58 -4.80 -6.83 24.52
N GLY A 59 -4.15 -6.24 23.50
CA GLY A 59 -3.54 -6.98 22.40
C GLY A 59 -4.56 -7.47 21.36
N GLY A 60 -5.84 -7.14 21.51
CA GLY A 60 -6.86 -7.37 20.47
C GLY A 60 -6.68 -6.41 19.28
N THR A 61 -7.45 -6.59 18.22
CA THR A 61 -7.48 -5.63 17.10
C THR A 61 -8.64 -4.65 17.27
N VAL A 62 -8.41 -3.35 17.12
CA VAL A 62 -9.45 -2.30 17.25
C VAL A 62 -9.46 -1.36 16.05
N GLY A 63 -10.54 -0.60 15.89
CA GLY A 63 -10.62 0.50 14.95
C GLY A 63 -10.53 0.15 13.45
N PRO A 64 -10.38 1.18 12.60
CA PRO A 64 -10.18 1.07 11.15
C PRO A 64 -8.83 0.44 10.76
N LEU A 65 -8.68 0.09 9.48
CA LEU A 65 -7.49 -0.58 8.95
C LEU A 65 -6.99 0.06 7.64
N ILE A 66 -5.71 -0.13 7.34
CA ILE A 66 -5.10 0.29 6.08
C ILE A 66 -4.92 -0.96 5.22
N GLN A 67 -5.46 -0.96 4.01
CA GLN A 67 -5.33 -2.09 3.08
C GLN A 67 -4.11 -1.88 2.17
N TYR A 68 -3.30 -2.92 2.05
CA TYR A 68 -2.23 -3.04 1.07
C TYR A 68 -2.62 -4.09 0.03
N LEU A 69 -2.46 -3.76 -1.26
CA LEU A 69 -2.76 -4.66 -2.38
C LEU A 69 -1.50 -4.96 -3.18
N HIS A 70 -1.24 -6.25 -3.39
CA HIS A 70 -0.16 -6.72 -4.27
C HIS A 70 -0.64 -6.93 -5.72
N THR A 71 -1.94 -7.14 -5.93
CA THR A 71 -2.54 -7.32 -7.26
C THR A 71 -3.75 -6.39 -7.48
N SER A 72 -4.24 -6.30 -8.72
CA SER A 72 -5.48 -5.58 -8.99
C SER A 72 -6.65 -6.38 -8.46
N VAL A 73 -7.53 -5.73 -7.70
CA VAL A 73 -8.75 -6.34 -7.19
C VAL A 73 -9.91 -5.40 -7.46
N VAL A 74 -10.97 -5.94 -8.06
CA VAL A 74 -12.28 -5.29 -8.09
C VAL A 74 -13.02 -5.78 -6.86
N THR A 75 -13.21 -4.92 -5.88
CA THR A 75 -13.89 -5.28 -4.64
C THR A 75 -15.34 -4.82 -4.72
N THR A 76 -16.27 -5.76 -4.50
CA THR A 76 -17.66 -5.42 -4.16
C THR A 76 -17.76 -5.21 -2.66
N ASP A 77 -18.75 -4.43 -2.24
CA ASP A 77 -19.06 -4.25 -0.83
C ASP A 77 -19.32 -5.56 -0.10
N GLU A 78 -19.96 -6.53 -0.77
CA GLU A 78 -20.23 -7.85 -0.23
C GLU A 78 -18.95 -8.67 0.01
N ALA A 79 -17.99 -8.62 -0.93
CA ALA A 79 -16.70 -9.30 -0.76
C ALA A 79 -15.91 -8.68 0.40
N VAL A 80 -16.01 -7.36 0.53
CA VAL A 80 -15.41 -6.58 1.61
C VAL A 80 -16.06 -6.90 2.96
N LEU A 81 -17.39 -6.94 3.03
CA LEU A 81 -18.16 -7.29 4.23
C LEU A 81 -17.84 -8.71 4.67
N THR A 82 -17.78 -9.64 3.73
CA THR A 82 -17.47 -11.05 3.98
C THR A 82 -16.04 -11.22 4.50
N ALA A 83 -15.06 -10.55 3.88
CA ALA A 83 -13.67 -10.58 4.33
C ALA A 83 -13.50 -10.02 5.76
N THR A 84 -14.21 -8.93 6.08
CA THR A 84 -14.10 -8.27 7.38
C THR A 84 -15.07 -8.82 8.44
N GLY A 85 -15.73 -9.95 8.19
CA GLY A 85 -16.69 -10.55 9.12
C GLY A 85 -17.84 -9.63 9.51
N GLY A 86 -18.35 -8.83 8.57
CA GLY A 86 -19.46 -7.89 8.78
C GLY A 86 -19.10 -6.60 9.51
N ARG A 87 -17.84 -6.37 9.87
CA ARG A 87 -17.38 -5.16 10.59
C ARG A 87 -17.24 -3.89 9.71
N TYR A 88 -17.63 -3.98 8.45
CA TYR A 88 -17.59 -2.89 7.48
C TYR A 88 -19.00 -2.38 7.20
N ARG A 89 -19.18 -1.11 6.83
CA ARG A 89 -20.48 -0.57 6.40
C ARG A 89 -20.30 0.11 5.03
N ALA A 90 -20.82 -0.50 3.98
CA ALA A 90 -20.69 0.02 2.62
C ALA A 90 -21.25 1.43 2.45
N THR A 91 -20.46 2.33 1.87
CA THR A 91 -20.90 3.69 1.49
C THR A 91 -20.76 3.99 0.00
N ALA A 92 -20.28 3.05 -0.82
CA ALA A 92 -20.05 3.27 -2.25
C ALA A 92 -21.13 2.60 -3.11
N GLU A 93 -21.74 3.34 -4.04
CA GLU A 93 -22.79 2.81 -4.93
C GLU A 93 -22.25 1.97 -6.10
N ARG A 94 -20.93 1.85 -6.25
CA ARG A 94 -20.28 1.11 -7.35
C ARG A 94 -19.06 0.33 -6.86
N PRO A 95 -18.73 -0.82 -7.49
CA PRO A 95 -17.51 -1.56 -7.20
C PRO A 95 -16.28 -0.67 -7.39
N GLU A 96 -15.43 -0.61 -6.37
CA GLU A 96 -14.16 0.09 -6.45
C GLU A 96 -13.11 -0.84 -7.07
N ALA A 97 -12.46 -0.38 -8.12
CA ALA A 97 -11.32 -1.07 -8.71
C ALA A 97 -10.05 -0.50 -8.10
N MET A 98 -9.26 -1.37 -7.46
CA MET A 98 -7.99 -1.00 -6.87
C MET A 98 -6.83 -1.69 -7.61
N SER A 99 -5.77 -0.94 -7.88
CA SER A 99 -4.59 -1.39 -8.63
C SER A 99 -3.41 -1.79 -7.71
N PRO A 100 -2.48 -2.65 -8.19
CA PRO A 100 -1.33 -3.13 -7.41
C PRO A 100 -0.46 -2.02 -6.82
N GLY A 101 0.07 -2.24 -5.60
CA GLY A 101 1.05 -1.39 -4.95
C GLY A 101 0.49 -0.08 -4.38
N ARG A 102 -0.84 0.00 -4.21
CA ARG A 102 -1.50 1.12 -3.56
C ARG A 102 -1.80 0.78 -2.10
N LEU A 103 -1.46 1.70 -1.21
CA LEU A 103 -2.12 1.76 0.10
C LEU A 103 -3.51 2.35 -0.14
N ALA A 104 -4.54 1.57 0.15
CA ALA A 104 -5.92 2.00 0.15
C ALA A 104 -6.37 2.17 1.60
N PHE A 105 -7.02 3.28 1.89
CA PHE A 105 -7.60 3.52 3.21
C PHE A 105 -9.02 2.99 3.23
N LYS A 106 -9.29 2.06 4.14
CA LYS A 106 -10.64 1.55 4.36
C LYS A 106 -11.11 2.04 5.73
N TRP A 107 -11.79 3.17 5.71
CA TRP A 107 -12.35 3.87 6.88
C TRP A 107 -13.62 3.14 7.37
N PHE A 108 -13.80 2.88 8.68
CA PHE A 108 -15.07 2.88 9.48
C PHE A 108 -14.72 2.77 10.97
N PRO A 109 -15.42 3.43 11.92
CA PRO A 109 -16.82 3.91 11.89
C PRO A 109 -17.09 5.27 12.62
N GLY A 110 -18.37 5.67 12.71
CA GLY A 110 -18.85 6.88 13.39
C GLY A 110 -19.06 6.78 14.90
N ASP A 111 -18.73 5.64 15.52
CA ASP A 111 -18.98 5.33 16.95
C ASP A 111 -17.72 4.84 17.72
N GLU A 112 -16.51 4.94 17.14
CA GLU A 112 -15.27 4.60 17.86
C GLU A 112 -14.89 5.68 18.85
N ALA A 113 -14.31 5.26 19.98
CA ALA A 113 -13.75 6.17 20.96
C ALA A 113 -12.70 7.11 20.32
N ASP A 114 -12.68 8.37 20.74
CA ASP A 114 -11.77 9.40 20.22
C ASP A 114 -10.29 8.97 20.22
N CYS A 115 -9.88 8.15 21.20
CA CYS A 115 -8.53 7.60 21.25
C CYS A 115 -8.20 6.71 20.05
N VAL A 116 -9.11 5.84 19.62
CA VAL A 116 -8.93 4.96 18.47
C VAL A 116 -8.82 5.77 17.18
N GLN A 117 -9.64 6.82 17.04
CA GLN A 117 -9.57 7.72 15.88
C GLN A 117 -8.23 8.45 15.81
N ARG A 118 -7.77 9.00 16.93
CA ARG A 118 -6.48 9.69 17.03
C ARG A 118 -5.31 8.74 16.71
N ASP A 119 -5.31 7.56 17.30
CA ASP A 119 -4.26 6.57 17.12
C ASP A 119 -4.25 6.04 15.66
N PHE A 120 -5.42 5.99 15.00
CA PHE A 120 -5.50 5.68 13.57
C PHE A 120 -4.90 6.77 12.69
N VAL A 121 -5.14 8.04 12.99
CA VAL A 121 -4.53 9.16 12.25
C VAL A 121 -3.00 9.08 12.33
N VAL A 122 -2.46 8.70 13.49
CA VAL A 122 -1.02 8.45 13.67
C VAL A 122 -0.54 7.28 12.81
N LEU A 123 -1.29 6.17 12.79
CA LEU A 123 -0.97 4.99 11.97
C LEU A 123 -0.95 5.33 10.47
N VAL A 124 -1.95 6.10 10.01
CA VAL A 124 -2.06 6.55 8.61
C VAL A 124 -0.88 7.43 8.21
N ASP A 125 -0.53 8.41 9.04
CA ASP A 125 0.61 9.29 8.79
C ASP A 125 1.93 8.51 8.77
N ALA A 126 2.12 7.57 9.70
CA ALA A 126 3.29 6.69 9.73
C ALA A 126 3.41 5.84 8.45
N ALA A 127 2.32 5.18 8.04
CA ALA A 127 2.28 4.39 6.81
C ALA A 127 2.58 5.25 5.58
N TRP A 128 2.03 6.47 5.51
CA TRP A 128 2.27 7.37 4.39
C TRP A 128 3.70 7.89 4.34
N LYS A 129 4.30 8.24 5.49
CA LYS A 129 5.71 8.65 5.59
C LYS A 129 6.65 7.52 5.21
N ALA A 130 6.42 6.30 5.70
CA ALA A 130 7.21 5.12 5.34
C ALA A 130 7.13 4.84 3.83
N LEU A 131 5.93 4.87 3.24
CA LEU A 131 5.76 4.71 1.79
C LEU A 131 6.52 5.78 1.00
N GLN A 132 6.44 7.05 1.43
CA GLN A 132 7.15 8.13 0.76
C GLN A 132 8.66 8.03 0.87
N ALA A 133 9.18 7.50 1.99
CA ALA A 133 10.60 7.31 2.22
C ALA A 133 11.21 6.27 1.25
N VAL A 134 10.44 5.23 0.92
CA VAL A 134 10.93 4.10 0.09
C VAL A 134 10.48 4.17 -1.37
N THR A 135 9.66 5.16 -1.73
CA THR A 135 9.17 5.37 -3.10
C THR A 135 9.47 6.76 -3.62
N SER A 136 9.60 6.89 -4.94
CA SER A 136 9.97 8.15 -5.59
C SER A 136 8.92 8.59 -6.63
N PRO A 137 8.67 9.90 -6.80
CA PRO A 137 7.64 10.43 -7.71
C PRO A 137 8.16 10.52 -9.16
N HIS A 138 8.71 9.42 -9.68
CA HIS A 138 9.31 9.36 -11.02
C HIS A 138 8.36 8.82 -12.10
N VAL A 139 7.07 8.73 -11.80
CA VAL A 139 6.07 8.22 -12.73
C VAL A 139 5.45 9.38 -13.51
N GLU A 140 5.39 9.25 -14.82
CA GLU A 140 4.75 10.19 -15.73
C GLU A 140 3.91 9.45 -16.77
N THR A 141 2.97 10.17 -17.41
CA THR A 141 2.26 9.60 -18.56
C THR A 141 3.21 9.45 -19.75
N VAL A 142 2.81 8.66 -20.76
CA VAL A 142 3.59 8.54 -22.00
C VAL A 142 3.79 9.89 -22.69
N GLU A 143 2.84 10.82 -22.55
CA GLU A 143 2.93 12.22 -23.03
C GLU A 143 3.85 13.11 -22.17
N GLY A 144 4.48 12.56 -21.12
CA GLY A 144 5.42 13.29 -20.27
C GLY A 144 4.77 14.14 -19.17
N ARG A 145 3.48 13.92 -18.88
CA ARG A 145 2.82 14.63 -17.78
C ARG A 145 3.20 13.98 -16.45
N HIS A 146 3.76 14.79 -15.54
CA HIS A 146 4.08 14.33 -14.19
C HIS A 146 2.83 13.97 -13.38
N LEU A 147 2.86 12.81 -12.71
CA LEU A 147 1.77 12.33 -11.88
C LEU A 147 2.19 12.29 -10.41
N ARG A 148 1.91 13.38 -9.68
CA ARG A 148 2.31 13.56 -8.26
C ARG A 148 1.84 12.46 -7.31
N ARG A 149 0.73 11.79 -7.63
CA ARG A 149 0.13 10.72 -6.81
C ARG A 149 0.75 9.34 -7.07
N TYR A 150 1.50 9.20 -8.16
CA TYR A 150 2.13 7.94 -8.54
C TYR A 150 3.57 7.94 -8.08
N ARG A 151 3.93 6.87 -7.37
CA ARG A 151 5.29 6.66 -6.87
C ARG A 151 5.73 5.26 -7.22
N VAL A 152 7.04 5.11 -7.35
CA VAL A 152 7.67 3.84 -7.69
C VAL A 152 8.77 3.53 -6.67
N GLY A 153 8.80 2.29 -6.19
CA GLY A 153 9.87 1.79 -5.33
C GLY A 153 11.18 1.65 -6.11
N SER A 154 12.31 1.62 -5.40
CA SER A 154 13.64 1.59 -6.02
C SER A 154 13.86 0.36 -6.90
N ALA A 155 13.46 -0.83 -6.44
CA ALA A 155 13.61 -2.07 -7.19
C ALA A 155 12.71 -2.10 -8.41
N ALA A 156 11.43 -1.73 -8.26
CA ALA A 156 10.51 -1.58 -9.40
C ALA A 156 11.03 -0.57 -10.43
N LYS A 157 11.58 0.56 -9.97
CA LYS A 157 12.16 1.58 -10.85
C LYS A 157 13.33 1.02 -11.65
N ALA A 158 14.28 0.35 -11.00
CA ALA A 158 15.42 -0.26 -11.67
C ALA A 158 14.96 -1.31 -12.69
N TRP A 159 14.01 -2.16 -12.32
CA TRP A 159 13.47 -3.21 -13.18
C TRP A 159 12.79 -2.67 -14.46
N VAL A 160 12.06 -1.56 -14.36
CA VAL A 160 11.44 -0.90 -15.52
C VAL A 160 12.49 -0.21 -16.39
N LEU A 161 13.47 0.47 -15.80
CA LEU A 161 14.51 1.18 -16.56
C LEU A 161 15.42 0.23 -17.36
N ASP A 162 15.57 -1.02 -16.91
CA ASP A 162 16.24 -2.12 -17.61
C ASP A 162 15.43 -2.67 -18.81
N ARG A 163 14.15 -2.28 -18.94
CA ARG A 163 13.23 -2.73 -19.99
C ARG A 163 12.57 -1.52 -20.67
N PRO A 164 13.28 -0.80 -21.55
CA PRO A 164 12.82 0.47 -22.11
C PRO A 164 11.52 0.34 -22.93
N ASP A 165 11.22 -0.84 -23.47
CA ASP A 165 9.99 -1.12 -24.21
C ASP A 165 8.77 -1.38 -23.30
N LEU A 166 9.00 -1.55 -22.00
CA LEU A 166 7.95 -1.85 -21.04
C LEU A 166 7.23 -0.56 -20.62
N LEU A 167 5.93 -0.50 -20.91
CA LEU A 167 5.05 0.51 -20.37
C LEU A 167 4.38 -0.02 -19.11
N LEU A 168 4.29 0.85 -18.11
CA LEU A 168 3.49 0.60 -16.93
C LEU A 168 2.04 0.93 -17.26
N HIS A 169 1.11 0.17 -16.69
CA HIS A 169 -0.31 0.33 -16.93
C HIS A 169 -1.06 0.49 -15.61
N ASP A 170 -1.97 1.45 -15.57
CA ASP A 170 -2.98 1.58 -14.52
C ASP A 170 -4.34 1.83 -15.17
N HIS A 171 -5.15 0.77 -15.29
CA HIS A 171 -6.32 0.74 -16.15
C HIS A 171 -6.00 1.24 -17.58
N ALA A 172 -6.67 2.31 -18.03
CA ALA A 172 -6.46 2.91 -19.34
C ALA A 172 -5.20 3.81 -19.41
N LEU A 173 -4.58 4.13 -18.27
CA LEU A 173 -3.41 5.00 -18.24
C LEU A 173 -2.15 4.23 -18.62
N ARG A 174 -1.43 4.76 -19.61
CA ARG A 174 -0.08 4.29 -19.98
C ARG A 174 0.94 5.20 -19.33
N LEU A 175 1.85 4.59 -18.60
CA LEU A 175 2.78 5.25 -17.71
C LEU A 175 4.21 4.85 -18.08
N ARG A 176 5.15 5.76 -17.83
CA ARG A 176 6.58 5.49 -17.95
C ARG A 176 7.32 6.03 -16.74
N ILE A 177 8.50 5.46 -16.50
CA ILE A 177 9.42 5.98 -15.50
C ILE A 177 10.28 7.05 -16.14
N ARG A 178 10.30 8.24 -15.55
CA ARG A 178 11.21 9.30 -15.93
C ARG A 178 12.65 8.84 -15.70
N PRO A 179 13.49 8.75 -16.74
CA PRO A 179 14.92 8.51 -16.55
C PRO A 179 15.47 9.60 -15.65
N VAL A 180 16.32 9.25 -14.68
CA VAL A 180 17.09 10.27 -13.97
C VAL A 180 17.97 10.91 -15.03
N ARG A 181 17.81 12.22 -15.30
CA ARG A 181 18.76 12.95 -16.15
C ARG A 181 20.14 12.68 -15.57
N ARG A 182 20.97 11.92 -16.27
CA ARG A 182 22.42 11.97 -16.02
C ARG A 182 22.80 13.42 -16.24
N VAL A 183 23.28 14.08 -15.20
CA VAL A 183 24.07 15.29 -15.39
C VAL A 183 25.18 14.86 -16.33
N PRO A 184 25.35 15.49 -17.52
CA PRO A 184 26.45 15.13 -18.38
C PRO A 184 27.72 15.29 -17.55
N ASP A 185 28.56 14.25 -17.52
CA ASP A 185 29.90 14.38 -16.97
C ASP A 185 30.49 15.65 -17.58
N VAL A 186 30.85 16.60 -16.72
CA VAL A 186 31.62 17.76 -17.14
C VAL A 186 32.95 17.15 -17.58
N VAL A 187 33.06 16.91 -18.89
CA VAL A 187 34.33 16.65 -19.54
C VAL A 187 35.17 17.86 -19.18
N SER A 188 36.06 17.69 -18.21
CA SER A 188 37.12 18.65 -17.96
C SER A 188 38.00 18.58 -19.19
N ALA A 189 37.81 19.54 -20.09
CA ALA A 189 38.81 19.88 -21.06
C ALA A 189 39.93 20.60 -20.31
N ASP A 190 41.14 20.12 -20.56
CA ASP A 190 42.47 20.65 -20.23
C ASP A 190 43.05 20.32 -18.84
#